data_AF-A0AA42PK89-F1
#
_entry.id   AF-A0AA42PK89-F1
#
_cell.length_a   1.000
_cell.length_b   1.000
_cell.length_c   1.000
_cell.angle_alpha   90.00
_cell.angle_beta   90.00
_cell.angle_gamma   90.00
#
_symmetry.space_group_name_H-M   'P 1'
#
loop_
_entity.id
_entity.type
_entity.pdbx_description
1 polymer ?
#
loop_
_entity_poly.entity_id
_entity_poly.type
_entity_poly.pdbx_seq_one_letter_code
_entity_poly.pdbx_strand_id
1 'polypeptide(L)'
;MTNTPVPHWMRAWAMACLLLAAIPAWASPPASGDVPPQALGDDAKGKPVNLTELRGKVVIVTFWASWCGPCRKELPILAHLQQVVGEDALQVYAVNWGEPRREVNRLIRQRGWPKLDYLHDPGGVLAEQFGIVAVPHMFIVGRDGTIAHAHRGYSEASLPRIMQQVIEALPEEVRNRQAGAAAGN
;
A
#
# COMPACT_ATOMS: atom_id res chain seq x y z
N MET A 1 -71.30 -33.15 -15.53
CA MET A 1 -70.30 -33.14 -16.63
C MET A 1 -70.17 -31.72 -17.13
N THR A 2 -69.12 -30.98 -16.72
CA THR A 2 -68.54 -29.89 -17.53
C THR A 2 -67.11 -29.70 -17.05
N ASN A 3 -66.19 -30.27 -17.82
CA ASN A 3 -64.75 -30.17 -17.64
C ASN A 3 -64.31 -28.89 -18.37
N THR A 4 -63.91 -27.84 -17.65
CA THR A 4 -63.35 -26.63 -18.28
C THR A 4 -61.83 -26.76 -18.34
N PRO A 5 -61.20 -26.71 -19.53
CA PRO A 5 -59.76 -26.82 -19.65
C PRO A 5 -59.09 -25.54 -19.14
N VAL A 6 -58.06 -25.72 -18.31
CA VAL A 6 -57.23 -24.63 -17.79
C VAL A 6 -56.39 -24.07 -18.95
N PRO A 7 -56.41 -22.75 -19.21
CA PRO A 7 -55.63 -22.16 -20.29
C PRO A 7 -54.12 -22.32 -20.07
N HIS A 8 -53.42 -22.77 -21.11
CA HIS A 8 -51.99 -23.09 -21.06
C HIS A 8 -51.05 -21.88 -20.81
N TRP A 9 -51.56 -20.64 -20.88
CA TRP A 9 -50.74 -19.43 -20.66
C TRP A 9 -50.38 -19.19 -19.18
N MET A 10 -51.01 -19.91 -18.24
CA MET A 10 -50.72 -19.82 -16.80
C MET A 10 -49.47 -20.60 -16.33
N ARG A 11 -48.66 -21.17 -17.23
CA ARG A 11 -47.47 -21.97 -16.89
C ARG A 11 -46.11 -21.30 -17.14
N ALA A 12 -46.08 -20.03 -17.55
CA ALA A 12 -44.84 -19.41 -18.06
C ALA A 12 -44.14 -18.42 -17.11
N TRP A 13 -44.45 -18.38 -15.82
CA TRP A 13 -43.86 -17.41 -14.89
C TRP A 13 -43.34 -18.08 -13.62
N ALA A 14 -42.47 -19.08 -13.79
CA ALA A 14 -41.71 -19.70 -12.68
C ALA A 14 -40.19 -19.64 -12.93
N MET A 15 -39.71 -18.54 -13.51
CA MET A 15 -38.29 -18.17 -13.46
C MET A 15 -38.20 -16.67 -13.23
N ALA A 16 -38.54 -16.24 -12.02
CA ALA A 16 -38.07 -14.95 -11.52
C ALA A 16 -36.56 -15.09 -11.29
N CYS A 17 -35.81 -14.53 -12.22
CA CYS A 17 -34.36 -14.39 -12.24
C CYS A 17 -33.78 -14.08 -10.86
N LEU A 18 -33.17 -15.08 -10.23
CA LEU A 18 -32.11 -14.89 -9.24
C LEU A 18 -30.83 -14.45 -9.98
N LEU A 19 -30.91 -13.32 -10.69
CA LEU A 19 -29.74 -12.57 -11.10
C LEU A 19 -29.40 -11.63 -9.95
N LEU A 20 -28.77 -12.19 -8.91
CA LEU A 20 -27.84 -11.40 -8.11
C LEU A 20 -26.75 -10.97 -9.09
N ALA A 21 -26.95 -9.81 -9.72
CA ALA A 21 -25.88 -9.11 -10.38
C ALA A 21 -24.79 -8.94 -9.31
N ALA A 22 -23.73 -9.74 -9.40
CA ALA A 22 -22.48 -9.44 -8.75
C ALA A 22 -22.03 -8.13 -9.39
N ILE A 23 -22.44 -7.01 -8.78
CA ILE A 23 -21.88 -5.72 -9.09
C ILE A 23 -20.38 -5.94 -8.92
N PRO A 24 -19.55 -5.79 -9.97
CA PRO A 24 -18.11 -5.82 -9.78
C PRO A 24 -17.86 -4.72 -8.76
N ALA A 25 -17.51 -5.12 -7.54
CA ALA A 25 -17.09 -4.19 -6.52
C ALA A 25 -15.83 -3.56 -7.09
N TRP A 26 -15.96 -2.39 -7.73
CA TRP A 26 -14.85 -1.48 -7.89
C TRP A 26 -14.42 -1.19 -6.47
N ALA A 27 -13.44 -1.98 -6.01
CA ALA A 27 -12.89 -1.82 -4.67
C ALA A 27 -12.41 -0.39 -4.61
N SER A 28 -13.02 0.39 -3.72
CA SER A 28 -12.56 1.75 -3.50
C SER A 28 -11.10 1.67 -3.03
N PRO A 29 -10.24 2.63 -3.42
CA PRO A 29 -8.86 2.63 -2.95
C PRO A 29 -8.82 2.49 -1.42
N PRO A 30 -7.92 1.67 -0.86
CA PRO A 30 -7.82 1.50 0.58
C PRO A 30 -7.65 2.84 1.30
N ALA A 31 -8.40 3.03 2.38
CA ALA A 31 -8.38 4.23 3.21
C ALA A 31 -7.91 3.92 4.64
N SER A 32 -7.76 4.97 5.45
CA SER A 32 -7.46 4.81 6.88
C SER A 32 -8.48 3.91 7.58
N GLY A 33 -8.00 2.92 8.32
CA GLY A 33 -8.80 1.88 8.99
C GLY A 33 -8.96 0.60 8.17
N ASP A 34 -8.73 0.63 6.87
CA ASP A 34 -8.86 -0.56 6.03
C ASP A 34 -7.66 -1.50 6.15
N VAL A 35 -7.91 -2.79 5.90
CA VAL A 35 -6.86 -3.77 5.67
C VAL A 35 -6.39 -3.63 4.21
N PRO A 36 -5.12 -3.27 3.96
CA PRO A 36 -4.61 -3.12 2.60
C PRO A 36 -4.49 -4.48 1.89
N PRO A 37 -4.29 -4.50 0.55
CA PRO A 37 -3.82 -5.69 -0.15
C PRO A 37 -2.59 -6.28 0.55
N GLN A 38 -2.66 -7.58 0.88
CA GLN A 38 -1.66 -8.20 1.77
C GLN A 38 -0.38 -8.61 1.04
N ALA A 39 -0.50 -9.09 -0.20
CA ALA A 39 0.65 -9.48 -1.01
C ALA A 39 1.19 -8.26 -1.76
N LEU A 40 2.45 -7.90 -1.52
CA LEU A 40 3.10 -6.75 -2.17
C LEU A 40 3.96 -7.16 -3.39
N GLY A 41 3.99 -8.44 -3.71
CA GLY A 41 4.89 -9.01 -4.73
C GLY A 41 6.18 -9.54 -4.13
N ASP A 42 7.24 -9.63 -4.94
CA ASP A 42 8.51 -10.24 -4.55
C ASP A 42 9.60 -9.19 -4.32
N ASP A 43 10.44 -9.44 -3.32
CA ASP A 43 11.63 -8.63 -3.04
C ASP A 43 12.76 -8.83 -4.08
N ALA A 44 13.88 -8.15 -3.87
CA ALA A 44 15.04 -8.24 -4.75
C ALA A 44 15.62 -9.68 -4.86
N LYS A 45 15.41 -10.54 -3.86
CA LYS A 45 15.85 -11.93 -3.78
C LYS A 45 14.80 -12.92 -4.30
N GLY A 46 13.61 -12.44 -4.69
CA GLY A 46 12.49 -13.28 -5.12
C GLY A 46 11.70 -13.87 -3.95
N LYS A 47 11.86 -13.33 -2.73
CA LYS A 47 11.02 -13.72 -1.59
C LYS A 47 9.69 -12.98 -1.68
N PRO A 48 8.54 -13.68 -1.61
CA PRO A 48 7.24 -13.04 -1.49
C PRO A 48 7.16 -12.16 -0.25
N VAL A 49 6.61 -10.97 -0.40
CA VAL A 49 6.36 -10.02 0.69
C VAL A 49 4.87 -10.01 0.99
N ASN A 50 4.54 -10.37 2.24
CA ASN A 50 3.18 -10.35 2.75
C ASN A 50 3.09 -9.50 4.03
N LEU A 51 2.19 -8.51 4.03
CA LEU A 51 1.98 -7.61 5.17
C LEU A 51 1.54 -8.33 6.45
N THR A 52 0.89 -9.50 6.34
CA THR A 52 0.50 -10.30 7.52
C THR A 52 1.71 -10.79 8.30
N GLU A 53 2.84 -11.07 7.63
CA GLU A 53 4.10 -11.47 8.27
C GLU A 53 4.81 -10.32 9.00
N LEU A 54 4.34 -9.08 8.79
CA LEU A 54 4.95 -7.86 9.31
C LEU A 54 4.14 -7.24 10.45
N ARG A 55 3.09 -7.90 10.91
CA ARG A 55 2.33 -7.46 12.10
C ARG A 55 3.25 -7.28 13.30
N GLY A 56 2.97 -6.28 14.12
CA GLY A 56 3.85 -5.83 15.21
C GLY A 56 4.84 -4.74 14.78
N LYS A 57 5.04 -4.52 13.48
CA LYS A 57 5.90 -3.48 12.91
C LYS A 57 5.07 -2.42 12.20
N VAL A 58 5.54 -1.17 12.16
CA VAL A 58 5.00 -0.18 11.22
C VAL A 58 5.55 -0.47 9.83
N VAL A 59 4.69 -0.45 8.81
CA VAL A 59 5.12 -0.64 7.43
C VAL A 59 4.74 0.57 6.59
N ILE A 60 5.71 1.11 5.85
CA ILE A 60 5.45 2.15 4.85
C ILE A 60 5.46 1.48 3.48
N VAL A 61 4.38 1.61 2.73
CA VAL A 61 4.31 1.22 1.31
C VAL A 61 4.21 2.51 0.50
N THR A 62 5.26 2.86 -0.24
CA THR A 62 5.25 4.05 -1.10
C THR A 62 5.39 3.66 -2.57
N PHE A 63 4.47 4.14 -3.39
CA PHE A 63 4.49 3.97 -4.84
C PHE A 63 5.26 5.12 -5.48
N TRP A 64 6.20 4.79 -6.37
CA TRP A 64 7.09 5.76 -6.98
C TRP A 64 7.44 5.41 -8.43
N ALA A 65 8.04 6.35 -9.14
CA ALA A 65 8.59 6.13 -10.48
C ALA A 65 9.87 6.94 -10.71
N SER A 66 10.73 6.49 -11.63
CA SER A 66 12.05 7.08 -11.88
C SER A 66 12.03 8.54 -12.35
N TRP A 67 10.96 8.89 -13.06
CA TRP A 67 10.69 10.21 -13.62
C TRP A 67 10.04 11.16 -12.60
N CYS A 68 9.56 10.63 -11.47
CA CYS A 68 8.87 11.40 -10.45
C CYS A 68 9.85 12.21 -9.57
N GLY A 69 9.95 13.51 -9.83
CA GLY A 69 10.80 14.44 -9.07
C GLY A 69 10.61 14.38 -7.55
N PRO A 70 9.37 14.54 -7.03
CA PRO A 70 9.09 14.46 -5.60
C PRO A 70 9.46 13.12 -4.97
N CYS A 71 9.21 12.00 -5.66
CA CYS A 71 9.57 10.66 -5.17
C CYS A 71 11.07 10.55 -4.90
N ARG A 72 11.91 11.14 -5.76
CA ARG A 72 13.37 11.15 -5.58
C ARG A 72 13.84 11.93 -4.34
N LYS A 73 13.03 12.87 -3.85
CA LYS A 73 13.28 13.58 -2.59
C LYS A 73 12.77 12.80 -1.37
N GLU A 74 11.65 12.11 -1.52
CA GLU A 74 11.00 11.33 -0.46
C GLU A 74 11.79 10.08 -0.07
N LEU A 75 12.23 9.27 -1.04
CA LEU A 75 12.87 7.97 -0.78
C LEU A 75 14.10 8.06 0.13
N PRO A 76 15.03 9.03 -0.02
CA PRO A 76 16.16 9.14 0.89
C PRO A 76 15.78 9.46 2.33
N ILE A 77 14.71 10.23 2.53
CA ILE A 77 14.21 10.57 3.86
C ILE A 77 13.62 9.33 4.53
N LEU A 78 12.84 8.53 3.79
CA LEU A 78 12.28 7.28 4.30
C LEU A 78 13.37 6.26 4.65
N ALA A 79 14.42 6.17 3.83
CA ALA A 79 15.53 5.28 4.13
C ALA A 79 16.30 5.71 5.39
N HIS A 80 16.52 7.03 5.56
CA HIS A 80 17.12 7.55 6.78
C HIS A 80 16.23 7.29 8.01
N LEU A 81 14.91 7.45 7.87
CA LEU A 81 13.97 7.15 8.94
C LEU A 81 14.02 5.67 9.34
N GLN A 82 13.98 4.74 8.39
CA GLN A 82 14.14 3.31 8.65
C GLN A 82 15.47 3.02 9.36
N GLN A 83 16.56 3.66 8.93
CA GLN A 83 17.86 3.50 9.57
C GLN A 83 17.87 3.97 11.03
N VAL A 84 17.25 5.12 11.33
CA VAL A 84 17.19 5.69 12.69
C VAL A 84 16.25 4.90 13.61
N VAL A 85 15.12 4.44 13.08
CA VAL A 85 14.10 3.69 13.83
C VAL A 85 14.54 2.23 14.04
N GLY A 86 15.22 1.66 13.05
CA GLY A 86 15.58 0.26 13.01
C GLY A 86 14.52 -0.59 12.30
N GLU A 87 14.99 -1.58 11.54
CA GLU A 87 14.13 -2.44 10.72
C GLU A 87 13.19 -3.30 11.55
N ASP A 88 13.46 -3.53 12.84
CA ASP A 88 12.56 -4.29 13.72
C ASP A 88 11.25 -3.55 14.03
N ALA A 89 11.26 -2.21 13.96
CA ALA A 89 10.12 -1.37 14.31
C ALA A 89 9.48 -0.65 13.11
N LEU A 90 10.25 -0.41 12.04
CA LEU A 90 9.79 0.22 10.81
C LEU A 90 10.38 -0.47 9.58
N GLN A 91 9.52 -0.84 8.63
CA GLN A 91 9.92 -1.37 7.33
C GLN A 91 9.34 -0.51 6.21
N VAL A 92 10.16 -0.18 5.21
CA VAL A 92 9.75 0.60 4.05
C VAL A 92 9.85 -0.27 2.79
N TYR A 93 8.73 -0.38 2.07
CA TYR A 93 8.66 -0.95 0.73
C TYR A 93 8.41 0.15 -0.30
N ALA A 94 9.38 0.32 -1.20
CA ALA A 94 9.31 1.29 -2.29
C ALA A 94 8.88 0.60 -3.58
N VAL A 95 7.59 0.62 -3.89
CA VAL A 95 6.99 -0.05 -5.04
C VAL A 95 7.17 0.82 -6.29
N ASN A 96 8.01 0.36 -7.22
CA ASN A 96 8.15 1.03 -8.49
C ASN A 96 6.97 0.70 -9.42
N TRP A 97 6.30 1.73 -9.92
CA TRP A 97 5.07 1.60 -10.71
C TRP A 97 5.31 1.73 -12.21
N GLY A 98 4.98 0.67 -12.95
CA GLY A 98 4.85 0.70 -14.41
C GLY A 98 6.18 0.73 -15.18
N GLU A 99 7.32 0.46 -14.55
CA GLU A 99 8.62 0.50 -15.21
C GLU A 99 9.33 -0.87 -15.23
N PRO A 100 10.16 -1.15 -16.26
CA PRO A 100 10.90 -2.40 -16.34
C PRO A 100 11.91 -2.54 -15.19
N ARG A 101 11.83 -3.65 -14.45
CA ARG A 101 12.75 -4.00 -13.33
C ARG A 101 14.22 -3.75 -13.62
N ARG A 102 14.70 -4.11 -14.82
CA ARG A 102 16.11 -3.95 -15.23
C ARG A 102 16.54 -2.49 -15.24
N GLU A 103 15.70 -1.58 -15.72
CA GLU A 103 16.01 -0.16 -15.87
C GLU A 103 16.00 0.54 -14.52
N VAL A 104 14.99 0.23 -13.70
CA VAL A 104 14.86 0.71 -12.33
C VAL A 104 16.07 0.29 -11.49
N ASN A 105 16.47 -0.98 -11.54
CA ASN A 105 17.64 -1.46 -10.80
C ASN A 105 18.95 -0.84 -11.28
N ARG A 106 19.09 -0.58 -12.58
CA ARG A 106 20.24 0.16 -13.11
C ARG A 106 20.27 1.58 -12.54
N LEU A 107 19.13 2.25 -12.49
CA LEU A 107 19.00 3.61 -11.97
C LEU A 107 19.33 3.71 -10.48
N ILE A 108 18.77 2.81 -9.66
CA ILE A 108 19.02 2.76 -8.22
C ILE A 108 20.52 2.64 -7.95
N ARG A 109 21.21 1.74 -8.67
CA ARG A 109 22.67 1.57 -8.57
C ARG A 109 23.43 2.82 -9.04
N GLN A 110 23.07 3.37 -10.21
CA GLN A 110 23.75 4.54 -10.78
C GLN A 110 23.64 5.79 -9.90
N ARG A 111 22.50 5.96 -9.22
CA ARG A 111 22.27 7.10 -8.33
C ARG A 111 22.79 6.91 -6.93
N GLY A 112 23.27 5.71 -6.57
CA GLY A 112 23.67 5.39 -5.21
C GLY A 112 22.53 5.59 -4.20
N TRP A 113 21.30 5.29 -4.60
CA TRP A 113 20.15 5.49 -3.73
C TRP A 113 20.23 4.60 -2.50
N PRO A 114 19.73 5.08 -1.35
CA PRO A 114 19.87 4.37 -0.10
C PRO A 114 19.12 3.04 -0.13
N LYS A 115 19.59 2.11 0.70
CA LYS A 115 19.04 0.76 0.74
C LYS A 115 17.63 0.81 1.29
N LEU A 116 16.68 0.37 0.46
CA LEU A 116 15.28 0.14 0.77
C LEU A 116 14.89 -1.19 0.12
N ASP A 117 13.77 -1.77 0.56
CA ASP A 117 13.16 -2.88 -0.14
C ASP A 117 12.38 -2.34 -1.35
N TYR A 118 13.06 -2.32 -2.49
CA TYR A 118 12.48 -1.94 -3.77
C TYR A 118 11.69 -3.10 -4.36
N LEU A 119 10.37 -2.91 -4.49
CA LEU A 119 9.47 -3.84 -5.18
C LEU A 119 9.19 -3.33 -6.59
N HIS A 120 8.77 -4.23 -7.48
CA HIS A 120 8.51 -3.90 -8.87
C HIS A 120 7.08 -4.29 -9.28
N ASP A 121 6.32 -3.31 -9.76
CA ASP A 121 4.97 -3.50 -10.28
C ASP A 121 4.89 -3.02 -11.74
N PRO A 122 5.55 -3.72 -12.69
CA PRO A 122 5.62 -3.29 -14.08
C PRO A 122 4.26 -3.31 -14.78
N GLY A 123 3.34 -4.17 -14.32
CA GLY A 123 1.98 -4.28 -14.85
C GLY A 123 0.97 -3.36 -14.18
N GLY A 124 1.34 -2.69 -13.08
CA GLY A 124 0.43 -1.83 -12.33
C GLY A 124 -0.64 -2.59 -11.56
N VAL A 125 -0.50 -3.91 -11.36
CA VAL A 125 -1.54 -4.74 -10.73
C VAL A 125 -1.65 -4.41 -9.25
N LEU A 126 -0.52 -4.24 -8.57
CA LEU A 126 -0.53 -3.83 -7.16
C LEU A 126 -1.01 -2.38 -7.03
N ALA A 127 -0.52 -1.50 -7.91
CA ALA A 127 -0.95 -0.11 -7.99
C ALA A 127 -2.47 0.01 -8.17
N GLU A 128 -3.08 -0.81 -9.03
CA GLU A 128 -4.53 -0.86 -9.21
C GLU A 128 -5.26 -1.25 -7.92
N GLN A 129 -4.79 -2.29 -7.21
CA GLN A 129 -5.37 -2.74 -5.93
C GLN A 129 -5.26 -1.69 -4.82
N PHE A 130 -4.21 -0.87 -4.84
CA PHE A 130 -4.05 0.27 -3.95
C PHE A 130 -4.73 1.56 -4.46
N GLY A 131 -5.36 1.52 -5.64
CA GLY A 131 -6.03 2.68 -6.24
C GLY A 131 -5.06 3.82 -6.61
N ILE A 132 -3.86 3.47 -7.05
CA ILE A 132 -2.81 4.41 -7.44
C ILE A 132 -3.10 4.98 -8.83
N VAL A 133 -3.25 6.30 -8.89
CA VAL A 133 -3.44 7.06 -10.13
C VAL A 133 -2.36 8.12 -10.35
N ALA A 134 -1.54 8.38 -9.33
CA ALA A 134 -0.45 9.35 -9.33
C ALA A 134 0.59 8.95 -8.28
N VAL A 135 1.83 9.41 -8.47
CA VAL A 135 2.96 9.18 -7.54
C VAL A 135 3.64 10.50 -7.15
N PRO A 136 4.24 10.60 -5.94
CA PRO A 136 4.28 9.53 -4.94
C PRO A 136 2.92 9.33 -4.28
N HIS A 137 2.67 8.11 -3.80
CA HIS A 137 1.50 7.78 -3.01
C HIS A 137 1.91 6.81 -1.92
N MET A 138 1.81 7.24 -0.66
CA MET A 138 2.31 6.52 0.50
C MET A 138 1.17 6.03 1.38
N PHE A 139 1.31 4.81 1.89
CA PHE A 139 0.48 4.25 2.96
C PHE A 139 1.36 3.95 4.17
N ILE A 140 0.92 4.41 5.33
CA ILE A 140 1.47 4.04 6.64
C ILE A 140 0.54 2.98 7.19
N VAL A 141 1.02 1.73 7.26
CA VAL A 141 0.33 0.59 7.81
C VAL A 141 0.76 0.41 9.27
N GLY A 142 -0.21 0.41 10.17
CA GLY A 142 -0.02 0.23 11.60
C GLY A 142 0.38 -1.20 11.95
N ARG A 143 0.78 -1.38 13.22
CA ARG A 143 1.24 -2.66 13.76
C ARG A 143 0.16 -3.75 13.76
N ASP A 144 -1.10 -3.37 13.72
CA ASP A 144 -2.25 -4.27 13.61
C ASP A 144 -2.51 -4.76 12.17
N GLY A 145 -1.80 -4.19 11.19
CA GLY A 145 -1.94 -4.49 9.78
C GLY A 145 -3.01 -3.68 9.05
N THR A 146 -3.56 -2.63 9.68
CA THR A 146 -4.50 -1.69 9.03
C THR A 146 -3.79 -0.42 8.58
N ILE A 147 -4.34 0.29 7.61
CA ILE A 147 -3.81 1.59 7.18
C ILE A 147 -4.08 2.62 8.29
N ALA A 148 -3.03 3.16 8.88
CA ALA A 148 -3.13 4.32 9.77
C ALA A 148 -3.37 5.60 8.95
N HIS A 149 -2.57 5.81 7.89
CA HIS A 149 -2.63 7.00 7.06
C HIS A 149 -2.29 6.72 5.60
N ALA A 150 -2.86 7.52 4.69
CA ALA A 150 -2.51 7.54 3.28
C ALA A 150 -2.19 8.98 2.83
N HIS A 151 -1.14 9.15 2.01
CA HIS A 151 -0.69 10.44 1.49
C HIS A 151 -0.58 10.39 -0.02
N ARG A 152 -1.35 11.25 -0.70
CA ARG A 152 -1.26 11.48 -2.13
C ARG A 152 -0.31 12.64 -2.38
N GLY A 153 0.86 12.34 -2.94
CA GLY A 153 1.93 13.30 -3.17
C GLY A 153 2.86 13.47 -1.97
N TYR A 154 3.96 14.17 -2.23
CA TYR A 154 4.99 14.52 -1.25
C TYR A 154 5.43 15.97 -1.47
N SER A 155 5.60 16.69 -0.38
CA SER A 155 6.22 18.01 -0.34
C SER A 155 7.02 18.19 0.94
N GLU A 156 7.98 19.12 0.94
CA GLU A 156 8.72 19.49 2.16
C GLU A 156 7.77 20.05 3.23
N ALA A 157 6.66 20.70 2.82
CA ALA A 157 5.64 21.21 3.73
C ALA A 157 4.80 20.10 4.38
N SER A 158 4.59 18.96 3.71
CA SER A 158 3.87 17.81 4.28
C SER A 158 4.76 16.93 5.15
N LEU A 159 6.09 17.04 5.03
CA LEU A 159 7.04 16.17 5.71
C LEU A 159 6.87 16.15 7.24
N PRO A 160 6.72 17.29 7.96
CA PRO A 160 6.56 17.25 9.43
C PRO A 160 5.34 16.43 9.86
N ARG A 161 4.22 16.53 9.12
CA ARG A 161 3.01 15.76 9.37
C ARG A 161 3.24 14.26 9.14
N ILE A 162 3.89 13.90 8.04
CA ILE A 162 4.20 12.49 7.73
C ILE A 162 5.09 11.90 8.82
N MET A 163 6.14 12.63 9.24
CA MET A 163 7.05 12.15 10.28
C MET A 163 6.33 11.95 11.62
N GLN A 164 5.49 12.91 12.02
CA GLN A 164 4.68 12.81 13.23
C GLN A 164 3.79 11.56 13.19
N GLN A 165 3.09 11.33 12.08
CA GLN A 165 2.20 10.18 11.92
C GLN A 165 2.94 8.84 11.95
N VAL A 166 4.14 8.77 11.37
CA VAL A 166 4.98 7.57 11.50
C VAL A 166 5.36 7.35 12.97
N ILE A 167 5.84 8.39 13.65
CA ILE A 167 6.26 8.32 15.06
C ILE A 167 5.09 7.90 15.99
N GLU A 168 3.89 8.41 15.74
CA GLU A 168 2.69 8.04 16.48
C GLU A 168 2.32 6.56 16.29
N ALA A 169 2.57 6.01 15.09
CA ALA A 169 2.35 4.59 14.78
C ALA A 169 3.43 3.66 15.36
N LEU A 170 4.62 4.16 15.72
CA LEU A 170 5.72 3.35 16.26
C LEU A 170 5.41 2.75 17.64
N PRO A 171 6.05 1.62 18.01
CA PRO A 171 5.98 1.06 19.35
C PRO A 171 6.36 2.10 20.41
N GLU A 172 5.71 2.04 21.57
CA GLU A 172 5.92 3.04 22.63
C GLU A 172 7.38 3.06 23.11
N GLU A 173 8.00 1.89 23.20
CA GLU A 173 9.40 1.73 23.62
C GLU A 173 10.36 2.44 22.66
N VAL A 174 10.05 2.40 21.36
CA VAL A 174 10.82 3.05 20.30
C VAL A 174 10.60 4.56 20.36
N ARG A 175 9.36 5.01 20.51
CA ARG A 175 9.03 6.43 20.65
C ARG A 175 9.72 7.07 21.86
N ASN A 176 9.73 6.37 23.00
CA ASN A 176 10.38 6.84 24.23
C ASN A 176 11.90 6.95 24.06
N ARG A 177 12.53 6.01 23.33
CA ARG A 177 13.96 6.07 23.00
C ARG A 177 14.30 7.31 22.15
N GLN A 178 13.47 7.62 21.16
CA GLN A 178 13.67 8.78 20.28
C GLN A 178 13.45 10.10 21.02
N ALA A 179 12.43 10.17 21.90
CA ALA A 179 12.20 11.33 22.75
C ALA A 179 13.39 11.59 23.69
N GLY A 180 13.96 10.54 24.29
CA GLY A 180 15.16 10.64 25.13
C GLY A 180 16.40 11.11 24.36
N ALA A 181 16.58 10.65 23.12
CA ALA A 181 17.68 11.09 22.25
C ALA A 181 17.56 12.57 21.83
N ALA A 182 16.33 13.07 21.63
CA ALA A 182 16.08 14.47 21.28
C ALA A 182 16.26 15.43 22.45
N ALA A 183 16.03 14.98 23.70
CA ALA A 183 16.16 15.81 24.91
C ALA A 183 17.60 15.88 25.45
N GLY A 184 18.51 15.06 24.95
CA GLY A 184 19.91 14.98 25.39
C GLY A 184 20.92 15.78 24.55
N ASN A 185 20.46 16.51 23.53
CA ASN A 185 21.24 17.40 22.67
C ASN A 185 20.79 18.85 22.83
#